data_AF-A0A6P6UZP8-F1
#
_entry.id   AF-A0A6P6UZP8-F1
#
_cell.length_a   1.000
_cell.length_b   1.000
_cell.length_c   1.000
_cell.angle_alpha   90.00
_cell.angle_beta   90.00
_cell.angle_gamma   90.00
#
_symmetry.space_group_name_H-M   'P 1'
#
loop_
_entity.id
_entity.type
_entity.pdbx_description
1 polymer ?
#
loop_
_entity_poly.entity_id
_entity_poly.type
_entity_poly.pdbx_seq_one_letter_code
_entity_poly.pdbx_strand_id
1 'polypeptide(L)'
;MDHIGIMCWEASIELLERVFFIRYEDLKKEPCFHTKRLAEFLGLPFSTDKEGESLVSKLVELCSFKNLSNLDVNKIGSHSGFGFLVIENKIFFREGQIDDSQNYLESEMMDHLDQVTEERFKKFHLTAFSSEDDEKSDVSIAMQF
;
A
#
# COMPACT_ATOMS: atom_id res chain seq x y z
N MET A 1 -12.53 -8.60 5.65
CA MET A 1 -11.70 -8.96 4.49
C MET A 1 -10.29 -9.31 4.99
N ASP A 2 -10.16 -10.34 5.86
CA ASP A 2 -9.14 -10.28 6.96
C ASP A 2 -8.24 -11.51 7.13
N HIS A 3 -8.26 -12.49 6.22
CA HIS A 3 -7.34 -13.65 6.31
C HIS A 3 -6.03 -13.40 5.56
N ILE A 4 -6.11 -12.81 4.37
CA ILE A 4 -4.96 -12.65 3.48
C ILE A 4 -3.97 -11.62 4.03
N GLY A 5 -4.46 -10.47 4.50
CA GLY A 5 -3.57 -9.41 5.04
C GLY A 5 -2.76 -9.88 6.25
N ILE A 6 -3.41 -10.62 7.16
CA ILE A 6 -2.78 -11.18 8.36
C ILE A 6 -1.75 -12.25 7.98
N MET A 7 -2.12 -13.21 7.12
CA MET A 7 -1.18 -14.23 6.65
C MET A 7 0.02 -13.63 5.92
N CYS A 8 -0.19 -12.61 5.08
CA CYS A 8 0.90 -11.93 4.38
C CYS A 8 1.83 -11.21 5.35
N TRP A 9 1.29 -10.61 6.41
CA TRP A 9 2.09 -9.99 7.45
C TRP A 9 2.90 -11.03 8.23
N GLU A 10 2.27 -12.12 8.70
CA GLU A 10 2.96 -13.21 9.40
C GLU A 10 4.07 -13.82 8.52
N ALA A 11 3.74 -14.10 7.24
CA ALA A 11 4.71 -14.61 6.28
C ALA A 11 5.84 -13.61 6.00
N SER A 12 5.59 -12.30 6.08
CA SER A 12 6.65 -11.29 5.94
C SER A 12 7.65 -11.32 7.09
N ILE A 13 7.23 -11.74 8.29
CA ILE A 13 8.14 -11.90 9.44
C ILE A 13 8.96 -13.17 9.30
N GLU A 14 8.33 -14.28 8.90
CA GLU A 14 9.02 -15.58 8.77
C GLU A 14 9.91 -15.67 7.53
N LEU A 15 9.55 -14.97 6.45
CA LEU A 15 10.19 -15.08 5.13
C LEU A 15 10.50 -13.69 4.54
N LEU A 16 11.28 -12.89 5.26
CA LEU A 16 11.69 -11.53 4.87
C LEU A 16 12.31 -11.44 3.47
N GLU A 17 12.96 -12.49 2.99
CA GLU A 17 13.56 -12.56 1.65
C GLU A 17 12.55 -12.91 0.54
N ARG A 18 11.34 -13.35 0.88
CA ARG A 18 10.34 -13.85 -0.09
C ARG A 18 9.04 -13.05 -0.09
N VAL A 19 8.73 -12.36 1.00
CA VAL A 19 7.49 -11.61 1.15
C VAL A 19 7.82 -10.17 1.54
N PHE A 20 7.50 -9.23 0.65
CA PHE A 20 7.56 -7.81 0.92
C PHE A 20 6.19 -7.30 1.33
N PHE A 21 6.06 -6.90 2.59
CA PHE A 21 4.82 -6.32 3.11
C PHE A 21 4.92 -4.80 3.19
N ILE A 22 3.87 -4.12 2.70
CA ILE A 22 3.76 -2.66 2.69
C ILE A 22 2.29 -2.26 2.84
N ARG A 23 2.01 -1.22 3.64
CA ARG A 23 0.67 -0.64 3.74
C ARG A 23 0.45 0.44 2.68
N TYR A 24 -0.79 0.59 2.24
CA TYR A 24 -1.13 1.58 1.22
C TYR A 24 -0.90 3.01 1.74
N GLU A 25 -1.25 3.24 3.00
CA GLU A 25 -1.13 4.53 3.68
C GLU A 25 0.35 4.94 3.79
N ASP A 26 1.21 4.02 4.23
CA ASP A 26 2.67 4.25 4.33
C ASP A 26 3.29 4.52 2.96
N LEU A 27 2.95 3.71 1.95
CA LEU A 27 3.40 3.90 0.57
C LEU A 27 3.02 5.29 0.05
N LYS A 28 1.85 5.80 0.43
CA LYS A 28 1.39 7.11 0.02
C LYS A 28 2.08 8.24 0.80
N LYS A 29 2.37 8.03 2.08
CA LYS A 29 3.06 8.99 2.96
C LYS A 29 4.52 9.17 2.54
N GLU A 30 5.23 8.08 2.25
CA GLU A 30 6.66 8.08 1.92
C GLU A 30 7.00 7.26 0.66
N PRO A 31 6.51 7.65 -0.52
CA PRO A 31 6.61 6.83 -1.74
C PRO A 31 8.06 6.57 -2.18
N CYS A 32 8.96 7.54 -2.03
CA CYS A 32 10.37 7.36 -2.39
C CYS A 32 11.08 6.35 -1.49
N PHE A 33 10.83 6.40 -0.18
CA PHE A 33 11.41 5.46 0.79
C PHE A 33 10.96 4.03 0.48
N HIS A 34 9.66 3.83 0.32
CA HIS A 34 9.10 2.51 0.03
C HIS A 34 9.50 1.98 -1.35
N THR A 35 9.68 2.85 -2.35
CA THR A 35 10.18 2.46 -3.68
C THR A 35 11.62 1.94 -3.59
N LYS A 36 12.48 2.56 -2.79
CA LYS A 36 13.85 2.07 -2.57
C LYS A 36 13.88 0.73 -1.86
N ARG A 37 13.08 0.60 -0.78
CA ARG A 37 12.96 -0.66 -0.02
C ARG A 37 12.44 -1.81 -0.89
N LEU A 38 11.49 -1.54 -1.80
CA LEU A 38 11.02 -2.51 -2.78
C LEU A 38 12.14 -2.92 -3.75
N ALA A 39 12.92 -1.97 -4.24
CA ALA A 39 14.03 -2.25 -5.15
C ALA A 39 15.13 -3.09 -4.48
N GLU A 40 15.46 -2.79 -3.22
CA GLU A 40 16.36 -3.62 -2.39
C GLU A 40 15.83 -5.05 -2.25
N PHE A 41 14.54 -5.21 -1.93
CA PHE A 41 13.89 -6.51 -1.83
C PHE A 41 13.95 -7.31 -3.15
N LEU A 42 13.85 -6.63 -4.30
CA LEU A 42 13.99 -7.24 -5.62
C LEU A 42 15.45 -7.52 -6.03
N GLY A 43 16.43 -7.19 -5.18
CA GLY A 43 17.87 -7.34 -5.48
C GLY A 43 18.40 -6.32 -6.49
N LEU A 44 17.70 -5.21 -6.67
CA LEU A 44 18.01 -4.13 -7.63
C LEU A 44 18.09 -2.76 -6.92
N PRO A 45 18.95 -2.59 -5.91
CA PRO A 45 19.03 -1.34 -5.17
C PRO A 45 19.44 -0.17 -6.07
N PHE A 46 18.87 1.01 -5.79
CA PHE A 46 19.27 2.24 -6.46
C PHE A 46 20.66 2.70 -5.99
N SER A 47 21.37 3.45 -6.84
CA SER A 47 22.59 4.14 -6.43
C SER A 47 22.28 5.19 -5.36
N THR A 48 23.21 5.42 -4.44
CA THR A 48 23.11 6.46 -3.39
C THR A 48 23.54 7.85 -3.87
N ASP A 49 23.99 7.96 -5.12
CA ASP A 49 24.36 9.24 -5.72
C ASP A 49 23.12 10.06 -6.13
N LYS A 50 23.37 11.29 -6.59
CA LYS A 50 22.30 12.19 -7.05
C LYS A 50 21.50 11.65 -8.23
N GLU A 51 22.11 10.81 -9.05
CA GLU A 51 21.44 10.24 -10.23
C GLU A 51 20.43 9.17 -9.80
N GLY A 52 20.80 8.31 -8.86
CA GLY A 52 19.90 7.33 -8.24
C GLY A 52 18.71 7.99 -7.53
N GLU A 53 18.95 9.03 -6.73
CA GLU A 53 17.88 9.81 -6.08
C GLU A 53 16.93 10.47 -7.10
N SER A 54 17.48 11.00 -8.20
CA SER A 54 16.68 11.56 -9.29
C SER A 54 15.84 10.48 -9.98
N LEU A 55 16.40 9.29 -10.19
CA LEU A 55 15.70 8.17 -10.82
C LEU A 55 14.51 7.70 -9.98
N VAL A 56 14.69 7.53 -8.67
CA VAL A 56 13.60 7.17 -7.74
C VAL A 56 12.48 8.19 -7.81
N SER A 57 12.81 9.48 -7.75
CA SER A 57 11.82 10.56 -7.82
C SER A 57 11.01 10.53 -9.13
N LYS A 58 11.68 10.30 -10.27
CA LYS A 58 11.03 10.17 -11.58
C LYS A 58 10.13 8.94 -11.67
N LEU A 59 10.54 7.81 -11.09
CA LEU A 59 9.73 6.59 -11.06
C LEU A 59 8.46 6.78 -10.23
N VAL A 60 8.60 7.39 -9.05
CA VAL A 60 7.45 7.72 -8.19
C VAL A 60 6.47 8.64 -8.93
N GLU A 61 6.97 9.67 -9.63
CA GLU A 61 6.12 10.56 -10.43
C GLU A 61 5.42 9.82 -11.57
N LEU A 62 6.17 9.00 -12.33
CA LEU A 62 5.65 8.22 -13.45
C LEU A 62 4.56 7.23 -13.02
N CYS A 63 4.75 6.56 -11.88
CA CYS A 63 3.81 5.59 -11.33
C CYS A 63 2.76 6.21 -10.41
N SER A 64 2.76 7.54 -10.25
CA SER A 64 1.81 8.22 -9.36
C SER A 64 0.37 8.03 -9.85
N PHE A 65 -0.58 7.98 -8.90
CA PHE A 65 -2.01 7.93 -9.22
C PHE A 65 -2.41 9.08 -10.15
N LYS A 66 -1.88 10.29 -9.89
CA LYS A 66 -2.13 11.47 -10.72
C LYS A 66 -1.67 11.26 -12.16
N ASN A 67 -0.47 10.72 -12.38
CA ASN A 67 0.02 10.48 -13.73
C ASN A 67 -0.77 9.36 -14.42
N LEU A 68 -0.87 8.19 -13.77
CA LEU A 68 -1.49 7.01 -14.36
C LEU A 68 -2.98 7.20 -14.66
N SER A 69 -3.75 7.81 -13.75
CA SER A 69 -5.18 8.09 -14.00
C SER A 69 -5.42 9.07 -15.15
N ASN A 70 -4.40 9.86 -15.52
CA ASN A 70 -4.51 10.86 -16.56
C ASN A 70 -4.12 10.40 -17.97
N LEU A 71 -3.56 9.20 -18.12
CA LEU A 71 -3.20 8.63 -19.42
C LEU A 71 -4.44 8.25 -20.24
N ASP A 72 -4.42 8.50 -21.55
CA ASP A 72 -5.55 8.19 -22.45
C ASP A 72 -5.97 6.72 -22.39
N VAL A 73 -4.98 5.81 -22.32
CA VAL A 73 -5.24 4.37 -22.17
C VAL A 73 -6.06 4.06 -20.92
N ASN A 74 -5.95 4.86 -19.86
CA ASN A 74 -6.68 4.65 -18.60
C ASN A 74 -8.00 5.43 -18.55
N LYS A 75 -8.14 6.52 -19.31
CA LYS A 75 -9.38 7.31 -19.37
C LYS A 75 -10.42 6.75 -20.33
N ILE A 76 -9.98 6.34 -21.52
CA ILE A 76 -10.86 5.94 -22.63
C ILE A 76 -10.56 4.53 -23.16
N GLY A 77 -9.46 3.93 -22.73
CA GLY A 77 -9.10 2.56 -23.12
C GLY A 77 -9.94 1.50 -22.42
N SER A 78 -9.90 0.30 -22.98
CA SER A 78 -10.51 -0.90 -22.42
C SER A 78 -9.64 -2.12 -22.74
N HIS A 79 -9.84 -3.19 -21.98
CA HIS A 79 -9.19 -4.48 -22.23
C HIS A 79 -10.19 -5.63 -22.16
N SER A 80 -9.84 -6.75 -22.78
CA SER A 80 -10.58 -7.99 -22.62
C SER A 80 -10.35 -8.53 -21.21
N GLY A 81 -11.40 -8.60 -20.40
CA GLY A 81 -11.40 -9.26 -19.11
C GLY A 81 -11.45 -10.79 -19.23
N PHE A 82 -11.73 -11.48 -18.12
CA PHE A 82 -11.96 -12.92 -18.14
C PHE A 82 -13.17 -13.26 -19.02
N GLY A 83 -12.92 -13.98 -20.12
CA GLY A 83 -13.94 -14.35 -21.11
C GLY A 83 -14.17 -13.28 -22.18
N PHE A 84 -15.43 -13.02 -22.53
CA PHE A 84 -15.83 -12.07 -23.58
C PHE A 84 -16.19 -10.66 -23.06
N LEU A 85 -15.92 -10.38 -21.78
CA LEU A 85 -16.26 -9.09 -21.19
C LEU A 85 -15.20 -8.04 -21.56
N VAL A 86 -15.63 -6.88 -22.07
CA VAL A 86 -14.76 -5.71 -22.24
C VAL A 86 -14.84 -4.88 -20.96
N ILE A 87 -13.70 -4.61 -20.34
CA ILE A 87 -13.58 -3.83 -19.11
C ILE A 87 -12.93 -2.49 -19.46
N GLU A 88 -13.61 -1.39 -19.15
CA GLU A 88 -13.05 -0.04 -19.31
C GLU A 88 -11.96 0.21 -18.26
N ASN A 89 -10.81 0.76 -18.67
CA ASN A 89 -9.68 0.95 -17.77
C ASN A 89 -9.94 2.02 -16.69
N LYS A 90 -10.89 2.94 -16.93
CA LYS A 90 -11.20 4.03 -16.00
C LYS A 90 -11.72 3.54 -14.64
N ILE A 91 -12.30 2.34 -14.58
CA ILE A 91 -12.86 1.78 -13.34
C ILE A 91 -11.78 1.49 -12.27
N PHE A 92 -10.52 1.31 -12.69
CA PHE A 92 -9.40 1.05 -11.77
C PHE A 92 -8.87 2.34 -11.10
N PHE A 93 -9.26 3.51 -11.61
CA PHE A 93 -8.79 4.81 -11.12
C PHE A 93 -9.96 5.65 -10.61
N ARG A 94 -10.40 5.39 -9.38
CA ARG A 94 -11.49 6.13 -8.71
C ARG A 94 -10.96 7.43 -8.08
N GLU A 95 -10.69 7.43 -6.78
CA GLU A 95 -10.14 8.61 -6.08
C GLU A 95 -8.67 8.42 -5.70
N GLY A 96 -8.29 7.19 -5.32
CA GLY A 96 -6.96 6.91 -4.81
C GLY A 96 -6.60 7.82 -3.64
N GLN A 97 -7.49 7.96 -2.65
CA GLN A 97 -7.32 8.78 -1.45
C GLN A 97 -7.43 7.90 -0.20
N ILE A 98 -6.79 8.34 0.89
CA ILE A 98 -6.95 7.74 2.22
C ILE A 98 -8.19 8.37 2.85
N ASP A 99 -8.90 7.63 3.70
CA ASP A 99 -10.09 8.08 4.46
C ASP A 99 -11.32 8.47 3.63
N ASP A 100 -11.36 8.14 2.34
CA ASP A 100 -12.54 8.36 1.51
C ASP A 100 -13.77 7.57 2.02
N SER A 101 -13.59 6.58 2.89
CA SER A 101 -14.67 5.88 3.59
C SER A 101 -15.58 6.82 4.39
N GLN A 102 -15.04 7.93 4.94
CA GLN A 102 -15.80 8.92 5.71
C GLN A 102 -16.89 9.61 4.88
N ASN A 103 -16.76 9.60 3.54
CA ASN A 103 -17.76 10.16 2.64
C ASN A 103 -18.97 9.23 2.42
N TYR A 104 -18.88 7.96 2.82
CA TYR A 104 -19.89 6.93 2.51
C TYR A 104 -20.41 6.18 3.74
N LEU A 105 -19.67 6.18 4.85
CA LEU A 105 -20.01 5.44 6.07
C LEU A 105 -20.35 6.38 7.21
N GLU A 106 -21.41 6.04 7.95
CA GLU A 106 -21.74 6.73 9.20
C GLU A 106 -20.73 6.38 10.30
N SER A 107 -20.60 7.24 11.32
CA SER A 107 -19.66 7.03 12.43
C SER A 107 -19.88 5.66 13.10
N GLU A 108 -21.13 5.26 13.33
CA GLU A 108 -21.44 3.96 13.94
C GLU A 108 -20.94 2.78 13.09
N MET A 109 -21.01 2.90 11.76
CA MET A 109 -20.52 1.88 10.84
C MET A 109 -18.99 1.80 10.84
N MET A 110 -18.32 2.95 10.89
CA MET A 110 -16.86 3.04 11.02
C MET A 110 -16.40 2.44 12.34
N ASP A 111 -17.00 2.84 13.46
CA ASP A 111 -16.67 2.34 14.80
C ASP A 111 -16.84 0.81 14.88
N HIS A 112 -17.91 0.27 14.27
CA HIS A 112 -18.13 -1.16 14.19
C HIS A 112 -17.05 -1.87 13.34
N LEU A 113 -16.62 -1.29 12.21
CA LEU A 113 -15.54 -1.85 11.40
C LEU A 113 -14.20 -1.82 12.13
N ASP A 114 -13.91 -0.75 12.86
CA ASP A 114 -12.69 -0.61 13.67
C ASP A 114 -12.68 -1.65 14.78
N GLN A 115 -13.79 -1.84 15.50
CA GLN A 115 -13.92 -2.88 16.51
C GLN A 115 -13.71 -4.28 15.92
N VAL A 116 -14.36 -4.60 14.80
CA VAL A 116 -14.20 -5.91 14.13
C VAL A 116 -12.75 -6.14 13.69
N THR A 117 -12.09 -5.09 13.21
CA THR A 117 -10.67 -5.15 12.78
C THR A 117 -9.75 -5.37 13.98
N GLU A 118 -9.92 -4.61 15.05
CA GLU A 118 -9.19 -4.75 16.31
C GLU A 118 -9.31 -6.14 16.92
N GLU A 119 -10.53 -6.66 17.03
CA GLU A 119 -10.78 -7.99 17.60
C GLU A 119 -10.09 -9.08 16.79
N ARG A 120 -10.10 -8.95 15.45
CA ARG A 120 -9.39 -9.87 14.57
C ARG A 120 -7.90 -9.76 14.73
N PHE A 121 -7.33 -8.55 14.76
CA PHE A 121 -5.88 -8.38 14.83
C PHE A 121 -5.34 -8.85 16.18
N LYS A 122 -6.05 -8.54 17.29
CA LYS A 122 -5.72 -9.05 18.63
C LYS A 122 -5.62 -10.58 18.66
N LYS A 123 -6.49 -11.29 17.94
CA LYS A 123 -6.42 -12.77 17.84
C LYS A 123 -5.10 -13.28 17.25
N PHE A 124 -4.48 -12.50 16.37
CA PHE A 124 -3.21 -12.84 15.72
C PHE A 124 -2.03 -12.07 16.33
N HIS A 125 -2.18 -11.53 17.54
CA HIS A 125 -1.16 -10.70 18.22
C HIS A 125 -0.70 -9.49 17.40
N LEU A 126 -1.58 -9.01 16.52
CA LEU A 126 -1.45 -7.78 15.76
C LEU A 126 -2.13 -6.66 16.53
N THR A 127 -1.49 -5.49 16.60
CA THR A 127 -2.17 -4.26 17.00
C THR A 127 -2.93 -3.71 15.79
N ALA A 128 -4.18 -3.28 16.00
CA ALA A 128 -4.83 -2.44 14.99
C ALA A 128 -4.02 -1.16 14.87
N PHE A 129 -3.69 -0.81 13.63
CA PHE A 129 -2.78 0.27 13.33
C PHE A 129 -3.59 1.57 13.32
N SER A 130 -3.61 2.29 14.44
CA SER A 130 -4.34 3.56 14.54
C SER A 130 -3.49 4.70 13.98
N SER A 131 -4.14 5.83 13.67
CA SER A 131 -3.48 7.08 13.26
C SER A 131 -2.60 7.71 14.35
N GLU A 132 -2.62 7.16 15.59
CA GLU A 132 -1.80 7.63 16.71
C GLU A 132 -0.46 6.87 16.85
N ASP A 133 -0.25 5.79 16.08
CA ASP A 133 1.04 5.06 16.04
C ASP A 133 2.14 5.78 15.24
N ASP A 134 1.83 6.96 14.71
CA ASP A 134 2.71 7.82 13.90
C ASP A 134 3.94 8.38 14.67
N GLU A 135 4.03 8.18 15.99
CA GLU A 135 5.19 8.59 16.80
C GLU A 135 5.97 7.41 17.44
N LYS A 136 5.54 6.16 17.26
CA LYS A 136 6.20 4.99 17.91
C LYS A 136 6.62 3.85 17.00
N SER A 137 6.28 3.87 15.71
CA SER A 137 6.74 2.80 14.80
C SER A 137 8.22 2.91 14.40
N ASP A 138 8.87 4.06 14.64
CA ASP A 138 10.30 4.27 14.34
C ASP A 138 11.27 3.64 15.37
N VAL A 139 10.80 3.01 16.46
CA VAL A 139 11.71 2.60 17.55
C VAL A 139 11.76 1.09 17.83
N SER A 140 10.89 0.24 17.28
CA SER A 140 10.85 -1.17 17.73
C SER A 140 11.18 -2.29 16.73
N ILE A 141 11.54 -2.01 15.47
CA ILE A 141 12.00 -3.08 14.53
C ILE A 141 13.39 -2.77 13.94
N ALA A 142 14.17 -1.93 14.62
CA ALA A 142 15.60 -1.72 14.31
C ALA A 142 16.54 -2.58 15.20
N MET A 143 16.03 -3.44 16.07
CA MET A 143 16.86 -4.33 16.89
C MET A 143 16.20 -5.69 17.10
N GLN A 144 16.35 -6.57 16.12
CA GLN A 144 16.60 -8.01 16.30
C GLN A 144 16.84 -8.65 14.93
N PHE A 145 17.96 -8.28 14.30
CA PHE A 145 19.08 -9.11 13.82
C PHE A 145 20.01 -8.26 12.95
#